data_AF-A0A533YQ28-F1
#
_entry.id   AF-A0A533YQ28-F1
#
_cell.length_a   1.000
_cell.length_b   1.000
_cell.length_c   1.000
_cell.angle_alpha   90.00
_cell.angle_beta   90.00
_cell.angle_gamma   90.00
#
_symmetry.space_group_name_H-M   'P 1'
#
loop_
_entity.id
_entity.type
_entity.pdbx_description
1 polymer ?
#
loop_
_entity_poly.entity_id
_entity_poly.type
_entity_poly.pdbx_seq_one_letter_code
_entity_poly.pdbx_strand_id
1 'polypeptide(L)'
;MTPKDAGRRIPLVNKRTVLAGLCLSSLCGILVAALWPFTPHPANEVSWTVNENGLYFGDYGTVLSSTDFAPAGHQTERACSLAIFLEPAETFDSNVITRQFRIGQADDAMFVSRAIPPGNNRAKTSGILIEHAFRQGQELLITVTSDGQAASVYLNDRPVKRSQHFELNSQDFTGQLVLGNSPVHYETWSGYLKGLVLYNRELTAAEVSAEYRDWSQKGRVEIVKDKGVVALYLFNERAGKVVHDQVHSRPDLYIPDHFVTRHQAFLTPPWEEYSPDWGYLKGVLKNILGFVPFGFFFCAYLSVTPLRPRAMVVTSLVGALISLTIEILQAYLPNRDSGMTDIITNTLGTTLGAFGFAGRPTQSLLAKLRRTAE
;
A
#
# COMPACT_ATOMS: atom_id res chain seq x y z
N MET A 1 9.94 40.82 -60.98
CA MET A 1 10.26 39.40 -61.27
C MET A 1 11.20 38.89 -60.19
N THR A 2 10.65 38.34 -59.10
CA THR A 2 11.29 37.31 -58.26
C THR A 2 11.10 35.95 -58.97
N PRO A 3 11.78 34.82 -58.63
CA PRO A 3 12.20 34.45 -57.26
C PRO A 3 13.48 33.58 -57.09
N LYS A 4 13.81 33.30 -55.82
CA LYS A 4 14.46 32.04 -55.30
C LYS A 4 15.95 31.83 -55.66
N ASP A 5 16.89 31.47 -54.78
CA ASP A 5 16.82 30.66 -53.58
C ASP A 5 17.86 31.12 -52.54
N ALA A 6 17.38 31.66 -51.41
CA ALA A 6 18.15 31.60 -50.18
C ALA A 6 18.08 30.14 -49.72
N GLY A 7 19.12 29.37 -50.03
CA GLY A 7 19.31 28.02 -49.53
C GLY A 7 19.35 28.02 -48.01
N ARG A 8 18.18 27.91 -47.38
CA ARG A 8 18.01 27.67 -45.95
C ARG A 8 18.58 26.27 -45.72
N ARG A 9 19.89 26.19 -45.44
CA ARG A 9 20.54 24.95 -44.98
C ARG A 9 19.80 24.55 -43.71
N ILE A 10 18.90 23.58 -43.83
CA ILE A 10 18.36 22.88 -42.68
C ILE A 10 19.58 22.28 -41.98
N PRO A 11 19.92 22.67 -40.74
CA PRO A 11 21.06 22.07 -40.06
C PRO A 11 20.78 20.57 -39.95
N LEU A 12 21.60 19.76 -40.61
CA LEU A 12 21.63 18.31 -40.42
C LEU A 12 21.83 18.07 -38.93
N VAL A 13 20.76 17.66 -38.25
CA VAL A 13 20.81 17.42 -36.80
C VAL A 13 21.87 16.36 -36.55
N ASN A 14 22.87 16.70 -35.73
CA ASN A 14 23.95 15.78 -35.41
C ASN A 14 23.37 14.51 -34.78
N LYS A 15 23.75 13.33 -35.28
CA LYS A 15 23.33 12.01 -34.77
C LYS A 15 23.45 11.92 -33.25
N ARG A 16 24.51 12.50 -32.69
CA ARG A 16 24.73 12.56 -31.24
C ARG A 16 23.64 13.34 -30.51
N THR A 17 23.19 14.46 -31.07
CA THR A 17 22.12 15.30 -30.50
C THR A 17 20.77 14.59 -30.53
N VAL A 18 20.46 13.88 -31.63
CA VAL A 18 19.23 13.07 -31.72
C VAL A 18 19.22 11.97 -30.65
N LEU A 19 20.31 11.22 -30.53
CA LEU A 19 20.44 10.15 -29.54
C LEU A 19 20.35 10.68 -28.10
N ALA A 20 20.99 11.82 -27.82
CA ALA A 20 20.89 12.48 -26.51
C ALA A 20 19.43 12.88 -26.21
N GLY A 21 18.71 13.42 -27.19
CA GLY A 21 17.27 13.73 -27.06
C GLY A 21 16.44 12.50 -26.71
N LEU A 22 16.65 11.37 -27.40
CA LEU A 22 15.95 10.10 -27.12
C LEU A 22 16.28 9.53 -25.73
N CYS A 23 17.54 9.66 -25.28
CA CYS A 23 17.93 9.28 -23.93
C CYS A 23 17.20 10.14 -22.88
N LEU A 24 17.16 11.45 -23.09
CA LEU A 24 16.49 12.36 -22.17
C LEU A 24 14.97 12.10 -22.14
N SER A 25 14.34 11.92 -23.29
CA SER A 25 12.90 11.61 -23.37
C SER A 25 12.55 10.29 -22.68
N SER A 26 13.35 9.24 -22.88
CA SER A 26 13.13 7.97 -22.19
C SER A 26 13.35 8.08 -20.68
N LEU A 27 14.39 8.80 -20.24
CA LEU A 27 14.63 9.08 -18.82
C LEU A 27 13.48 9.88 -18.20
N CYS A 28 13.01 10.94 -18.86
CA CYS A 28 11.85 11.70 -18.39
C CYS A 28 10.60 10.83 -18.28
N GLY A 29 10.35 9.95 -19.25
CA GLY A 29 9.24 9.00 -19.19
C GLY A 29 9.33 8.06 -17.99
N ILE A 30 10.52 7.53 -17.71
CA ILE A 30 10.79 6.69 -16.53
C ILE A 30 10.52 7.47 -15.24
N LEU A 31 11.10 8.67 -15.11
CA LEU A 31 10.97 9.49 -13.90
C LEU A 31 9.52 9.89 -13.64
N VAL A 32 8.77 10.28 -14.68
CA VAL A 32 7.34 10.58 -14.55
C VAL A 32 6.56 9.33 -14.13
N ALA A 33 6.79 8.19 -14.77
CA ALA A 33 6.07 6.96 -14.43
C ALA A 33 6.36 6.46 -13.00
N ALA A 34 7.58 6.66 -12.51
CA ALA A 34 8.01 6.19 -11.20
C ALA A 34 7.65 7.15 -10.05
N LEU A 35 7.75 8.46 -10.29
CA LEU A 35 7.69 9.48 -9.23
C LEU A 35 6.42 10.33 -9.27
N TRP A 36 5.58 10.22 -10.30
CA TRP A 36 4.35 11.00 -10.37
C TRP A 36 3.18 10.31 -9.63
N PRO A 37 2.35 11.07 -8.89
CA PRO A 37 2.61 12.43 -8.41
C PRO A 37 3.68 12.44 -7.31
N PHE A 38 4.59 13.43 -7.33
CA PHE A 38 5.65 13.55 -6.32
C PHE A 38 5.12 14.31 -5.10
N THR A 39 4.40 13.60 -4.23
CA THR A 39 3.75 14.17 -3.05
C THR A 39 4.27 13.49 -1.79
N PRO A 40 5.40 13.95 -1.21
CA PRO A 40 6.01 13.28 -0.05
C PRO A 40 5.23 13.44 1.26
N HIS A 41 4.43 14.51 1.37
CA HIS A 41 3.59 14.78 2.55
C HIS A 41 2.15 15.10 2.10
N PRO A 42 1.39 14.10 1.64
CA PRO A 42 -0.02 14.32 1.32
C PRO A 42 -0.77 14.79 2.56
N ALA A 43 -1.79 15.63 2.36
CA ALA A 43 -2.70 16.00 3.42
C ALA A 43 -3.42 14.73 3.92
N ASN A 44 -3.70 14.66 5.22
CA ASN A 44 -4.52 13.58 5.74
C ASN A 44 -5.99 13.82 5.34
N GLU A 45 -6.56 12.93 4.55
CA GLU A 45 -7.92 13.01 4.03
C GLU A 45 -8.94 12.38 4.99
N VAL A 46 -8.72 12.58 6.30
CA VAL A 46 -9.69 12.22 7.33
C VAL A 46 -10.52 13.44 7.69
N SER A 47 -11.84 13.30 7.64
CA SER A 47 -12.76 14.38 8.02
C SER A 47 -13.94 13.87 8.82
N TRP A 48 -14.51 14.73 9.66
CA TRP A 48 -15.74 14.44 10.39
C TRP A 48 -16.93 14.36 9.44
N THR A 49 -17.80 13.39 9.63
CA THR A 49 -19.03 13.29 8.85
C THR A 49 -20.00 14.42 9.17
N VAL A 50 -20.77 14.84 8.16
CA VAL A 50 -21.75 15.91 8.29
C VAL A 50 -23.10 15.29 8.67
N ASN A 51 -23.66 15.72 9.81
CA ASN A 51 -24.98 15.32 10.33
C ASN A 51 -25.09 13.92 10.98
N GLU A 52 -24.05 13.10 10.93
CA GLU A 52 -23.99 11.81 11.64
C GLU A 52 -22.71 11.69 12.49
N ASN A 53 -22.57 10.61 13.26
CA ASN A 53 -21.32 10.31 13.95
C ASN A 53 -20.44 9.48 13.02
N GLY A 54 -19.15 9.79 12.96
CA GLY A 54 -18.20 9.05 12.14
C GLY A 54 -17.05 9.91 11.63
N LEU A 55 -16.07 9.20 11.07
CA LEU A 55 -14.98 9.76 10.31
C LEU A 55 -15.04 9.22 8.88
N TYR A 56 -14.97 10.11 7.90
CA TYR A 56 -14.69 9.77 6.52
C TYR A 56 -13.18 9.63 6.31
N PHE A 57 -12.78 8.59 5.60
CA PHE A 57 -11.42 8.34 5.13
C PHE A 57 -11.41 8.42 3.59
N GLY A 58 -10.58 9.31 3.05
CA GLY A 58 -10.25 9.36 1.62
C GLY A 58 -9.07 8.46 1.25
N ASP A 59 -8.45 8.73 0.10
CA ASP A 59 -7.34 7.94 -0.43
C ASP A 59 -6.10 8.02 0.49
N TYR A 60 -5.92 9.16 1.16
CA TYR A 60 -4.83 9.37 2.13
C TYR A 60 -5.36 9.52 3.56
N GLY A 61 -6.08 8.51 4.06
CA GLY A 61 -6.66 8.54 5.40
C GLY A 61 -5.85 7.76 6.46
N THR A 62 -5.41 8.43 7.52
CA THR A 62 -4.80 7.76 8.70
C THR A 62 -5.29 8.36 10.01
N VAL A 63 -5.63 7.50 10.98
CA VAL A 63 -5.84 7.86 12.39
C VAL A 63 -4.96 6.96 13.26
N LEU A 64 -4.35 7.54 14.30
CA LEU A 64 -3.41 6.85 15.18
C LEU A 64 -3.83 6.95 16.64
N SER A 65 -3.57 5.93 17.46
CA SER A 65 -3.61 6.15 18.91
C SER A 65 -2.49 7.08 19.37
N SER A 66 -2.79 7.94 20.34
CA SER A 66 -1.84 8.93 20.88
C SER A 66 -0.62 8.28 21.52
N THR A 67 -0.79 7.09 22.09
CA THR A 67 0.28 6.21 22.60
C THR A 67 -0.03 4.76 22.25
N ASP A 68 0.94 3.88 22.48
CA ASP A 68 0.75 2.44 22.34
C ASP A 68 -0.26 1.93 23.39
N PHE A 69 -1.10 0.97 22.99
CA PHE A 69 -1.99 0.24 23.88
C PHE A 69 -1.14 -0.67 24.75
N ALA A 70 -1.14 -0.42 26.06
CA ALA A 70 -0.43 -1.23 27.03
C ALA A 70 -0.96 -2.69 27.05
N PRO A 71 -0.12 -3.68 27.38
CA PRO A 71 -0.60 -5.03 27.67
C PRO A 71 -1.66 -5.00 28.78
N ALA A 72 -2.74 -5.79 28.63
CA ALA A 72 -3.68 -5.98 29.74
C ALA A 72 -2.92 -6.59 30.94
N GLY A 73 -3.14 -6.03 32.14
CA GLY A 73 -2.33 -6.27 33.34
C GLY A 73 -2.36 -7.68 33.94
N HIS A 74 -3.01 -8.66 33.30
CA HIS A 74 -3.01 -10.06 33.74
C HIS A 74 -2.76 -11.00 32.57
N GLN A 75 -1.71 -11.83 32.66
CA GLN A 75 -1.30 -12.83 31.65
C GLN A 75 -2.33 -13.94 31.38
N THR A 76 -3.48 -13.95 32.08
CA THR A 76 -4.49 -15.01 32.08
C THR A 76 -5.72 -14.75 31.21
N GLU A 77 -6.04 -13.51 30.84
CA GLU A 77 -7.21 -13.21 30.00
C GLU A 77 -6.86 -13.37 28.52
N ARG A 78 -7.09 -14.57 27.97
CA ARG A 78 -6.86 -14.87 26.54
C ARG A 78 -8.02 -14.44 25.65
N ALA A 79 -9.24 -14.53 26.15
CA ALA A 79 -10.44 -14.21 25.37
C ALA A 79 -10.50 -12.72 25.05
N CYS A 80 -11.00 -12.38 23.87
CA CYS A 80 -11.17 -11.00 23.45
C CYS A 80 -12.22 -10.90 22.33
N SER A 81 -12.77 -9.72 22.15
CA SER A 81 -13.64 -9.43 21.01
C SER A 81 -13.40 -8.01 20.51
N LEU A 82 -13.67 -7.80 19.23
CA LEU A 82 -13.63 -6.50 18.58
C LEU A 82 -14.89 -6.36 17.74
N ALA A 83 -15.52 -5.19 17.78
CA ALA A 83 -16.52 -4.82 16.78
C ALA A 83 -16.18 -3.48 16.14
N ILE A 84 -16.40 -3.41 14.82
CA ILE A 84 -16.17 -2.22 14.00
C ILE A 84 -17.39 -1.98 13.13
N PHE A 85 -17.93 -0.76 13.22
CA PHE A 85 -19.08 -0.33 12.44
C PHE A 85 -18.61 0.64 11.37
N LEU A 86 -18.83 0.29 10.10
CA LEU A 86 -18.29 1.03 8.97
C LEU A 86 -19.20 0.96 7.73
N GLU A 87 -18.90 1.80 6.75
CA GLU A 87 -19.52 1.84 5.43
C GLU A 87 -18.43 2.06 4.38
N PRO A 88 -18.15 1.10 3.47
CA PRO A 88 -17.08 1.23 2.49
C PRO A 88 -17.49 2.16 1.33
N ALA A 89 -16.59 3.07 0.93
CA ALA A 89 -16.84 4.00 -0.19
C ALA A 89 -16.51 3.38 -1.55
N GLU A 90 -15.48 2.54 -1.63
CA GLU A 90 -15.12 1.78 -2.83
C GLU A 90 -14.90 0.30 -2.49
N THR A 91 -15.07 -0.58 -3.48
CA THR A 91 -14.76 -2.00 -3.30
C THR A 91 -13.26 -2.30 -3.43
N PHE A 92 -12.41 -1.38 -3.93
CA PHE A 92 -11.08 -1.73 -4.44
C PHE A 92 -9.86 -1.35 -3.60
N ASP A 93 -9.95 -1.12 -2.29
CA ASP A 93 -8.73 -0.86 -1.48
C ASP A 93 -8.68 -1.69 -0.18
N SER A 94 -7.46 -2.13 0.17
CA SER A 94 -7.19 -3.09 1.24
C SER A 94 -6.53 -2.46 2.46
N ASN A 95 -6.95 -2.92 3.65
CA ASN A 95 -6.80 -2.16 4.91
C ASN A 95 -5.96 -2.90 5.97
N VAL A 96 -5.60 -2.15 7.01
CA VAL A 96 -5.05 -2.70 8.25
C VAL A 96 -5.61 -1.97 9.47
N ILE A 97 -5.94 -2.75 10.50
CA ILE A 97 -6.12 -2.25 11.87
C ILE A 97 -5.08 -2.95 12.74
N THR A 98 -3.98 -2.25 13.01
CA THR A 98 -2.80 -2.62 13.83
C THR A 98 -1.72 -3.49 13.17
N ARG A 99 -0.55 -3.58 13.82
CA ARG A 99 0.65 -4.25 13.29
C ARG A 99 0.69 -5.77 13.53
N GLN A 100 -0.05 -6.26 14.54
CA GLN A 100 -0.03 -7.67 14.96
C GLN A 100 -1.28 -8.42 14.50
N PHE A 101 -2.43 -7.73 14.57
CA PHE A 101 -3.72 -8.15 14.05
C PHE A 101 -4.08 -7.21 12.90
N ARG A 102 -4.85 -7.68 11.92
CA ARG A 102 -5.31 -6.86 10.77
C ARG A 102 -6.73 -7.26 10.42
N ILE A 103 -7.60 -6.28 10.27
CA ILE A 103 -8.85 -6.41 9.52
C ILE A 103 -8.71 -5.55 8.28
N GLY A 104 -9.04 -6.11 7.13
CA GLY A 104 -9.07 -5.35 5.89
C GLY A 104 -10.04 -5.90 4.86
N GLN A 105 -10.22 -5.08 3.84
CA GLN A 105 -11.00 -5.37 2.66
C GLN A 105 -10.07 -5.81 1.52
N ALA A 106 -10.52 -6.64 0.61
CA ALA A 106 -9.82 -6.97 -0.63
C ALA A 106 -10.89 -7.24 -1.68
N ASP A 107 -11.08 -6.30 -2.60
CA ASP A 107 -12.29 -6.24 -3.42
C ASP A 107 -13.56 -6.23 -2.52
N ASP A 108 -14.53 -7.09 -2.79
CA ASP A 108 -15.70 -7.26 -1.93
C ASP A 108 -15.47 -8.22 -0.75
N ALA A 109 -14.27 -8.81 -0.64
CA ALA A 109 -13.94 -9.75 0.42
C ALA A 109 -13.41 -9.03 1.67
N MET A 110 -13.64 -9.64 2.82
CA MET A 110 -13.05 -9.26 4.10
C MET A 110 -12.00 -10.29 4.48
N PHE A 111 -10.85 -9.81 4.94
CA PHE A 111 -9.87 -10.65 5.62
C PHE A 111 -9.63 -10.21 7.05
N VAL A 112 -9.39 -11.20 7.90
CA VAL A 112 -8.86 -11.03 9.26
C VAL A 112 -7.56 -11.80 9.30
N SER A 113 -6.46 -11.18 9.71
CA SER A 113 -5.18 -11.87 9.79
C SER A 113 -4.38 -11.45 11.02
N ARG A 114 -3.42 -12.29 11.40
CA ARG A 114 -2.45 -11.97 12.45
C ARG A 114 -1.06 -12.45 12.07
N ALA A 115 -0.04 -11.74 12.55
CA ALA A 115 1.34 -12.16 12.41
C ALA A 115 1.62 -13.39 13.29
N ILE A 116 2.27 -14.42 12.73
CA ILE A 116 2.74 -15.56 13.51
C ILE A 116 4.20 -15.31 13.87
N PRO A 117 4.60 -15.36 15.16
CA PRO A 117 6.00 -15.25 15.54
C PRO A 117 6.85 -16.29 14.80
N PRO A 118 8.08 -15.95 14.38
CA PRO A 118 8.93 -16.89 13.65
C PRO A 118 9.27 -18.12 14.51
N GLY A 119 8.63 -19.25 14.19
CA GLY A 119 8.92 -20.56 14.77
C GLY A 119 8.42 -21.67 13.86
N ASN A 120 9.34 -22.55 13.41
CA ASN A 120 9.24 -23.78 12.59
C ASN A 120 8.27 -23.88 11.39
N ASN A 121 7.29 -22.97 11.23
CA ASN A 121 6.31 -22.97 10.16
C ASN A 121 6.68 -21.95 9.07
N ARG A 122 6.45 -22.32 7.81
CA ARG A 122 6.67 -21.46 6.65
C ARG A 122 5.63 -20.34 6.51
N ALA A 123 4.49 -20.44 7.19
CA ALA A 123 3.43 -19.43 7.14
C ALA A 123 3.78 -18.22 8.02
N LYS A 124 3.94 -17.03 7.41
CA LYS A 124 4.21 -15.76 8.11
C LYS A 124 2.98 -15.19 8.82
N THR A 125 1.78 -15.60 8.41
CA THR A 125 0.49 -15.08 8.90
C THR A 125 -0.56 -16.20 8.98
N SER A 126 -1.47 -16.12 9.94
CA SER A 126 -2.73 -16.88 9.96
C SER A 126 -3.88 -15.94 9.66
N GLY A 127 -4.92 -16.40 8.97
CA GLY A 127 -6.06 -15.54 8.65
C GLY A 127 -7.33 -16.26 8.24
N ILE A 128 -8.40 -15.49 8.18
CA ILE A 128 -9.75 -15.86 7.75
C ILE A 128 -10.11 -14.95 6.59
N LEU A 129 -10.56 -15.53 5.47
CA LEU A 129 -11.12 -14.81 4.34
C LEU A 129 -12.63 -15.07 4.25
N ILE A 130 -13.41 -14.01 4.03
CA ILE A 130 -14.86 -14.01 3.85
C ILE A 130 -15.17 -13.28 2.56
N GLU A 131 -15.57 -14.01 1.54
CA GLU A 131 -15.94 -13.46 0.23
C GLU A 131 -17.27 -12.69 0.31
N HIS A 132 -17.44 -11.66 -0.52
CA HIS A 132 -18.68 -10.89 -0.63
C HIS A 132 -19.18 -10.28 0.70
N ALA A 133 -18.25 -9.92 1.59
CA ALA A 133 -18.54 -9.29 2.88
C ALA A 133 -18.94 -7.82 2.70
N PHE A 134 -18.30 -7.10 1.79
CA PHE A 134 -18.50 -5.68 1.57
C PHE A 134 -19.40 -5.42 0.36
N ARG A 135 -20.21 -4.37 0.47
CA ARG A 135 -20.97 -3.79 -0.64
C ARG A 135 -20.87 -2.28 -0.54
N GLN A 136 -20.58 -1.65 -1.67
CA GLN A 136 -20.37 -0.20 -1.73
C GLN A 136 -21.56 0.57 -1.15
N GLY A 137 -21.29 1.53 -0.25
CA GLY A 137 -22.30 2.38 0.37
C GLY A 137 -23.26 1.65 1.31
N GLN A 138 -22.94 0.42 1.72
CA GLN A 138 -23.74 -0.35 2.67
C GLN A 138 -23.04 -0.43 4.02
N GLU A 139 -23.75 0.02 5.06
CA GLU A 139 -23.29 -0.14 6.45
C GLU A 139 -23.11 -1.62 6.81
N LEU A 140 -22.04 -1.89 7.56
CA LEU A 140 -21.67 -3.22 8.01
C LEU A 140 -21.10 -3.13 9.43
N LEU A 141 -21.68 -3.91 10.33
CA LEU A 141 -21.05 -4.20 11.62
C LEU A 141 -20.27 -5.50 11.48
N ILE A 142 -18.97 -5.43 11.70
CA ILE A 142 -18.12 -6.60 11.75
C ILE A 142 -17.81 -6.88 13.21
N THR A 143 -18.04 -8.11 13.66
CA THR A 143 -17.65 -8.54 15.01
C THR A 143 -16.78 -9.77 14.94
N VAL A 144 -15.59 -9.71 15.55
CA VAL A 144 -14.69 -10.85 15.72
C VAL A 144 -14.66 -11.19 17.21
N THR A 145 -15.04 -12.42 17.56
CA THR A 145 -15.02 -12.92 18.93
C THR A 145 -14.03 -14.06 19.04
N SER A 146 -13.32 -14.17 20.16
CA SER A 146 -12.43 -15.31 20.42
C SER A 146 -12.34 -15.67 21.89
N ASP A 147 -12.33 -16.98 22.15
CA ASP A 147 -12.02 -17.59 23.46
C ASP A 147 -10.50 -17.74 23.70
N GLY A 148 -9.67 -17.32 22.74
CA GLY A 148 -8.21 -17.49 22.76
C GLY A 148 -7.71 -18.77 22.09
N GLN A 149 -8.60 -19.64 21.58
CA GLN A 149 -8.28 -20.85 20.80
C GLN A 149 -8.94 -20.86 19.43
N ALA A 150 -10.17 -20.37 19.34
CA ALA A 150 -10.92 -20.24 18.10
C ALA A 150 -11.46 -18.82 17.98
N ALA A 151 -11.58 -18.34 16.75
CA ALA A 151 -12.26 -17.09 16.46
C ALA A 151 -13.52 -17.32 15.64
N SER A 152 -14.55 -16.52 15.92
CA SER A 152 -15.79 -16.45 15.15
C SER A 152 -15.95 -15.05 14.58
N VAL A 153 -16.33 -14.97 13.32
CA VAL A 153 -16.61 -13.70 12.64
C VAL A 153 -18.10 -13.62 12.37
N TYR A 154 -18.67 -12.48 12.71
CA TYR A 154 -20.05 -12.11 12.47
C TYR A 154 -20.08 -10.90 11.54
N LEU A 155 -21.00 -10.96 10.57
CA LEU A 155 -21.39 -9.79 9.78
C LEU A 155 -22.80 -9.43 10.21
N ASN A 156 -22.96 -8.22 10.74
CA ASN A 156 -24.15 -7.78 11.44
C ASN A 156 -24.48 -8.71 12.61
N ASP A 157 -25.67 -9.32 12.61
CA ASP A 157 -26.10 -10.29 13.63
C ASP A 157 -25.85 -11.75 13.25
N ARG A 158 -25.22 -12.02 12.09
CA ARG A 158 -25.09 -13.39 11.54
C ARG A 158 -23.67 -13.93 11.67
N PRO A 159 -23.46 -15.12 12.26
CA PRO A 159 -22.16 -15.79 12.20
C PRO A 159 -21.88 -16.22 10.76
N VAL A 160 -20.73 -15.84 10.22
CA VAL A 160 -20.32 -16.18 8.85
C VAL A 160 -19.17 -17.19 8.80
N LYS A 161 -18.30 -17.20 9.80
CA LYS A 161 -17.17 -18.13 9.87
C LYS A 161 -16.77 -18.40 11.32
N ARG A 162 -16.39 -19.64 11.61
CA ARG A 162 -15.61 -19.99 12.81
C ARG A 162 -14.37 -20.74 12.39
N SER A 163 -13.22 -20.36 12.94
CA SER A 163 -11.93 -20.99 12.64
C SER A 163 -11.24 -21.43 13.93
N GLN A 164 -10.87 -22.70 14.00
CA GLN A 164 -10.01 -23.26 15.05
C GLN A 164 -8.51 -23.09 14.72
N HIS A 165 -8.19 -22.62 13.51
CA HIS A 165 -6.81 -22.42 13.04
C HIS A 165 -6.38 -20.95 13.12
N PHE A 166 -7.25 -20.09 13.66
CA PHE A 166 -7.00 -18.67 13.88
C PHE A 166 -7.28 -18.37 15.35
N GLU A 167 -6.21 -18.23 16.11
CA GLU A 167 -6.22 -17.86 17.53
C GLU A 167 -6.07 -16.34 17.63
N LEU A 168 -7.06 -15.65 18.20
CA LEU A 168 -6.98 -14.22 18.50
C LEU A 168 -6.94 -14.05 20.02
N ASN A 169 -6.01 -13.26 20.53
CA ASN A 169 -5.90 -13.02 21.96
C ASN A 169 -5.85 -11.54 22.31
N SER A 170 -6.18 -11.20 23.56
CA SER A 170 -6.16 -9.82 24.07
C SER A 170 -4.80 -9.11 23.89
N GLN A 171 -3.70 -9.88 23.81
CA GLN A 171 -2.36 -9.38 23.54
C GLN A 171 -2.19 -8.89 22.09
N ASP A 172 -2.97 -9.41 21.15
CA ASP A 172 -2.98 -8.94 19.76
C ASP A 172 -3.56 -7.51 19.63
N PHE A 173 -4.25 -7.00 20.67
CA PHE A 173 -4.74 -5.61 20.77
C PHE A 173 -3.74 -4.66 21.46
N THR A 174 -2.46 -5.01 21.45
CA THR A 174 -1.38 -4.18 22.03
C THR A 174 -0.57 -3.44 20.96
N GLY A 175 0.14 -2.39 21.38
CA GLY A 175 0.89 -1.52 20.47
C GLY A 175 0.03 -0.40 19.88
N GLN A 176 0.51 0.27 18.84
CA GLN A 176 -0.20 1.39 18.26
C GLN A 176 -1.41 0.94 17.44
N LEU A 177 -2.57 1.53 17.71
CA LEU A 177 -3.74 1.39 16.87
C LEU A 177 -3.61 2.34 15.67
N VAL A 178 -3.77 1.79 14.47
CA VAL A 178 -3.78 2.54 13.20
C VAL A 178 -5.09 2.21 12.50
N LEU A 179 -5.79 3.24 12.02
CA LEU A 179 -7.03 3.12 11.26
C LEU A 179 -6.86 3.82 9.91
N GLY A 180 -7.49 3.27 8.87
CA GLY A 180 -7.51 3.85 7.53
C GLY A 180 -6.34 3.45 6.62
N ASN A 181 -5.25 2.90 7.15
CA ASN A 181 -4.11 2.46 6.35
C ASN A 181 -3.23 1.40 7.05
N SER A 182 -2.37 0.73 6.28
CA SER A 182 -1.26 -0.07 6.80
C SER A 182 -0.17 0.77 7.49
N PRO A 183 0.38 0.29 8.62
CA PRO A 183 1.50 0.96 9.28
C PRO A 183 2.82 0.85 8.49
N VAL A 184 2.90 -0.04 7.49
CA VAL A 184 4.16 -0.37 6.78
C VAL A 184 4.09 -0.04 5.28
N HIS A 185 2.98 -0.39 4.63
CA HIS A 185 2.79 -0.23 3.19
C HIS A 185 1.69 0.79 2.90
N TYR A 186 1.59 1.23 1.64
CA TYR A 186 0.43 1.97 1.18
C TYR A 186 -0.72 1.02 0.88
N GLU A 187 -1.57 0.80 1.88
CA GLU A 187 -2.75 -0.06 1.82
C GLU A 187 -3.87 0.68 2.55
N THR A 188 -4.41 1.67 1.86
CA THR A 188 -5.38 2.64 2.39
C THR A 188 -6.80 2.10 2.30
N TRP A 189 -7.69 2.66 3.09
CA TRP A 189 -9.12 2.34 3.05
C TRP A 189 -9.93 3.61 2.89
N SER A 190 -10.89 3.57 1.97
CA SER A 190 -11.85 4.65 1.79
C SER A 190 -13.24 4.26 2.29
N GLY A 191 -13.87 5.15 3.05
CA GLY A 191 -15.19 4.89 3.64
C GLY A 191 -15.45 5.67 4.92
N TYR A 192 -16.56 5.33 5.56
CA TYR A 192 -17.00 5.92 6.80
C TYR A 192 -16.80 4.95 7.96
N LEU A 193 -16.03 5.36 8.95
CA LEU A 193 -15.90 4.64 10.21
C LEU A 193 -16.85 5.27 11.24
N LYS A 194 -17.82 4.49 11.70
CA LYS A 194 -18.91 4.97 12.57
C LYS A 194 -18.75 4.50 14.02
N GLY A 195 -17.95 3.46 14.26
CA GLY A 195 -17.74 2.94 15.62
C GLY A 195 -16.64 1.90 15.73
N LEU A 196 -15.96 1.88 16.87
CA LEU A 196 -14.95 0.87 17.21
C LEU A 196 -15.04 0.52 18.70
N VAL A 197 -15.13 -0.77 19.02
CA VAL A 197 -15.17 -1.24 20.41
C VAL A 197 -14.31 -2.48 20.61
N LEU A 198 -13.54 -2.48 21.69
CA LEU A 198 -12.66 -3.59 22.09
C LEU A 198 -13.13 -4.18 23.42
N TYR A 199 -13.10 -5.50 23.52
CA TYR A 199 -13.49 -6.26 24.71
C TYR A 199 -12.37 -7.20 25.17
N ASN A 200 -12.21 -7.38 26.48
CA ASN A 200 -11.30 -8.36 27.09
C ASN A 200 -11.95 -9.73 27.34
N ARG A 201 -13.04 -10.04 26.62
CA ARG A 201 -13.76 -11.30 26.72
C ARG A 201 -14.36 -11.70 25.37
N GLU A 202 -14.78 -12.96 25.27
CA GLU A 202 -15.61 -13.42 24.16
C GLU A 202 -17.04 -12.88 24.32
N LEU A 203 -17.58 -12.28 23.26
CA LEU A 203 -19.00 -11.96 23.17
C LEU A 203 -19.80 -13.19 22.73
N THR A 204 -20.97 -13.37 23.34
CA THR A 204 -21.94 -14.39 22.91
C THR A 204 -22.72 -13.92 21.67
N ALA A 205 -23.27 -14.85 20.87
CA ALA A 205 -24.08 -14.51 19.71
C ALA A 205 -25.29 -13.60 20.04
N ALA A 206 -25.88 -13.77 21.23
CA ALA A 206 -26.97 -12.92 21.71
C ALA A 206 -26.51 -11.47 21.99
N GLU A 207 -25.30 -11.31 22.53
CA GLU A 207 -24.70 -10.00 22.74
C GLU A 207 -24.33 -9.32 21.42
N VAL A 208 -23.75 -10.05 20.46
CA VAL A 208 -23.49 -9.54 19.11
C VAL A 208 -24.78 -9.05 18.44
N SER A 209 -25.86 -9.82 18.53
CA SER A 209 -27.17 -9.45 17.99
C SER A 209 -27.78 -8.24 18.70
N ALA A 210 -27.54 -8.08 20.01
CA ALA A 210 -27.98 -6.91 20.76
C ALA A 210 -27.19 -5.67 20.36
N GLU A 211 -25.86 -5.79 20.23
CA GLU A 211 -24.98 -4.70 19.82
C GLU A 211 -25.30 -4.23 18.39
N TYR A 212 -25.56 -5.16 17.46
CA TYR A 212 -25.99 -4.81 16.10
C TYR A 212 -27.27 -3.97 16.09
N ARG A 213 -28.25 -4.31 16.94
CA ARG A 213 -29.49 -3.51 17.07
C ARG A 213 -29.21 -2.14 17.66
N ASP A 214 -28.34 -2.05 18.67
CA ASP A 214 -27.97 -0.78 19.29
C ASP A 214 -27.28 0.16 18.27
N TRP A 215 -26.32 -0.33 17.50
CA TRP A 215 -25.70 0.44 16.41
C TRP A 215 -26.72 0.86 15.35
N SER A 216 -27.50 -0.10 14.83
CA SER A 216 -28.43 0.13 13.71
C SER A 216 -29.60 1.06 14.08
N GLN A 217 -30.06 1.06 15.34
CA GLN A 217 -31.25 1.82 15.75
C GLN A 217 -30.91 3.10 16.53
N LYS A 218 -29.85 3.08 17.34
CA LYS A 218 -29.51 4.19 18.24
C LYS A 218 -28.24 4.93 17.80
N GLY A 219 -27.46 4.38 16.86
CA GLY A 219 -26.16 4.94 16.45
C GLY A 219 -25.10 4.92 17.57
N ARG A 220 -25.29 4.10 18.61
CA ARG A 220 -24.35 3.95 19.73
C ARG A 220 -24.59 2.66 20.51
N VAL A 221 -23.53 2.11 21.09
CA VAL A 221 -23.59 1.04 22.10
C VAL A 221 -23.84 1.64 23.48
N GLU A 222 -24.70 1.02 24.29
CA GLU A 222 -24.83 1.39 25.70
C GLU A 222 -23.56 1.01 26.47
N ILE A 223 -22.87 2.03 27.01
CA ILE A 223 -21.65 1.85 27.79
C ILE A 223 -22.01 1.20 29.12
N VAL A 224 -21.68 -0.08 29.26
CA VAL A 224 -21.77 -0.78 30.54
C VAL A 224 -20.37 -1.25 30.90
N LYS A 225 -19.72 -0.54 31.85
CA LYS A 225 -18.36 -0.84 32.31
C LYS A 225 -18.20 -2.29 32.78
N ASP A 226 -19.26 -2.89 33.32
CA ASP A 226 -19.27 -4.28 33.78
C ASP A 226 -19.30 -5.33 32.65
N LYS A 227 -19.37 -4.92 31.37
CA LYS A 227 -19.40 -5.83 30.21
C LYS A 227 -18.02 -6.11 29.61
N GLY A 228 -16.93 -5.77 30.28
CA GLY A 228 -15.58 -6.03 29.79
C GLY A 228 -15.19 -5.19 28.57
N VAL A 229 -15.72 -3.97 28.47
CA VAL A 229 -15.33 -2.99 27.43
C VAL A 229 -13.99 -2.39 27.81
N VAL A 230 -13.02 -2.49 26.91
CA VAL A 230 -11.64 -2.02 27.10
C VAL A 230 -11.39 -0.70 26.37
N ALA A 231 -12.02 -0.49 25.23
CA ALA A 231 -11.96 0.76 24.49
C ALA A 231 -13.29 0.96 23.76
N LEU A 232 -13.76 2.20 23.67
CA LEU A 232 -14.93 2.55 22.87
C LEU A 232 -14.72 3.91 22.19
N TYR A 233 -14.73 3.91 20.87
CA TYR A 233 -14.65 5.11 20.04
C TYR A 233 -15.96 5.26 19.25
N LEU A 234 -16.71 6.32 19.55
CA LEU A 234 -18.01 6.62 18.93
C LEU A 234 -17.91 7.61 17.78
N PHE A 235 -16.74 8.26 17.60
CA PHE A 235 -16.51 9.26 16.55
C PHE A 235 -17.59 10.36 16.51
N ASN A 236 -17.98 10.86 17.69
CA ASN A 236 -19.09 11.78 17.87
C ASN A 236 -18.67 13.21 18.24
N GLU A 237 -17.37 13.51 18.19
CA GLU A 237 -16.80 14.82 18.53
C GLU A 237 -17.11 15.88 17.47
N ARG A 238 -17.31 15.47 16.20
CA ARG A 238 -17.74 16.29 15.04
C ARG A 238 -16.75 17.37 14.58
N ALA A 239 -15.72 17.66 15.36
CA ALA A 239 -14.70 18.65 15.03
C ALA A 239 -13.40 18.36 15.80
N GLY A 240 -12.32 19.02 15.38
CA GLY A 240 -11.00 18.85 15.99
C GLY A 240 -10.24 17.65 15.45
N LYS A 241 -9.22 17.22 16.17
CA LYS A 241 -8.27 16.19 15.75
C LYS A 241 -8.16 15.01 16.71
N VAL A 242 -9.02 14.96 17.72
CA VAL A 242 -8.95 13.95 18.78
C VAL A 242 -10.27 13.19 18.81
N VAL A 243 -10.17 11.86 18.89
CA VAL A 243 -11.29 10.97 19.16
C VAL A 243 -11.07 10.40 20.56
N HIS A 244 -12.02 10.59 21.46
CA HIS A 244 -11.88 10.22 22.85
C HIS A 244 -12.33 8.78 23.11
N ASP A 245 -11.54 8.03 23.87
CA ASP A 245 -11.98 6.76 24.44
C ASP A 245 -13.05 7.02 25.51
N GLN A 246 -14.28 6.55 25.26
CA GLN A 246 -15.39 6.80 26.17
C GLN A 246 -15.25 6.06 27.51
N VAL A 247 -14.46 4.99 27.57
CA VAL A 247 -14.21 4.24 28.81
C VAL A 247 -13.05 4.84 29.62
N HIS A 248 -12.23 5.69 28.99
CA HIS A 248 -11.03 6.32 29.56
C HIS A 248 -10.02 5.29 30.11
N SER A 249 -9.99 4.10 29.50
CA SER A 249 -9.06 3.01 29.83
C SER A 249 -7.97 2.82 28.79
N ARG A 250 -8.14 3.40 27.59
CA ARG A 250 -7.19 3.36 26.49
C ARG A 250 -6.85 4.76 25.98
N PRO A 251 -5.74 4.90 25.23
CA PRO A 251 -5.34 6.19 24.69
C PRO A 251 -6.35 6.72 23.68
N ASP A 252 -6.59 8.03 23.71
CA ASP A 252 -7.35 8.71 22.67
C ASP A 252 -6.71 8.50 21.28
N LEU A 253 -7.52 8.64 20.24
CA LEU A 253 -7.03 8.65 18.87
C LEU A 253 -6.79 10.07 18.39
N TYR A 254 -5.82 10.23 17.50
CA TYR A 254 -5.40 11.49 16.93
C TYR A 254 -5.41 11.42 15.40
N ILE A 255 -5.94 12.49 14.79
CA ILE A 255 -5.99 12.71 13.36
C ILE A 255 -4.80 13.62 12.97
N PRO A 256 -3.71 13.08 12.40
CA PRO A 256 -2.56 13.89 11.99
C PRO A 256 -2.91 14.85 10.84
N ASP A 257 -2.15 15.93 10.70
CA ASP A 257 -2.30 16.91 9.61
C ASP A 257 -1.93 16.34 8.23
N HIS A 258 -0.94 15.46 8.23
CA HIS A 258 -0.41 14.82 7.05
C HIS A 258 -0.58 13.31 7.17
N PHE A 259 -0.78 12.67 6.02
CA PHE A 259 -0.81 11.23 5.95
C PHE A 259 0.56 10.66 6.34
N VAL A 260 0.54 9.59 7.15
CA VAL A 260 1.74 8.99 7.70
C VAL A 260 1.67 7.46 7.62
N THR A 261 2.73 6.87 7.06
CA THR A 261 3.07 5.45 7.12
C THR A 261 4.21 5.28 8.14
N ARG A 262 3.88 4.82 9.35
CA ARG A 262 4.82 4.87 10.51
C ARG A 262 6.13 4.10 10.27
N HIS A 263 6.08 3.03 9.48
CA HIS A 263 7.19 2.11 9.25
C HIS A 263 7.36 1.83 7.76
N GLN A 264 7.39 2.89 6.93
CA GLN A 264 7.57 2.74 5.50
C GLN A 264 8.77 1.84 5.18
N ALA A 265 8.52 0.80 4.39
CA ALA A 265 9.56 -0.15 4.02
C ALA A 265 10.56 0.51 3.07
N PHE A 266 11.86 0.28 3.31
CA PHE A 266 12.94 0.86 2.52
C PHE A 266 13.83 -0.25 1.99
N LEU A 267 14.00 -0.30 0.67
CA LEU A 267 14.79 -1.31 -0.03
C LEU A 267 14.47 -2.72 0.49
N THR A 268 13.18 -3.06 0.45
CA THR A 268 12.72 -4.36 0.95
C THR A 268 13.48 -5.48 0.24
N PRO A 269 13.96 -6.51 0.96
CA PRO A 269 14.73 -7.56 0.32
C PRO A 269 13.87 -8.41 -0.63
N PRO A 270 14.44 -8.96 -1.72
CA PRO A 270 13.65 -9.68 -2.73
C PRO A 270 12.94 -10.94 -2.21
N TRP A 271 13.48 -11.59 -1.17
CA TRP A 271 12.85 -12.76 -0.56
C TRP A 271 11.66 -12.43 0.35
N GLU A 272 11.47 -11.16 0.71
CA GLU A 272 10.29 -10.67 1.43
C GLU A 272 9.20 -10.21 0.48
N GLU A 273 9.59 -9.62 -0.67
CA GLU A 273 8.67 -9.16 -1.73
C GLU A 273 8.16 -10.30 -2.62
N TYR A 274 8.89 -11.41 -2.71
CA TYR A 274 8.53 -12.49 -3.62
C TYR A 274 7.15 -13.08 -3.29
N SER A 275 6.24 -13.00 -4.26
CA SER A 275 4.99 -13.75 -4.26
C SER A 275 4.81 -14.50 -5.60
N PRO A 276 4.38 -15.77 -5.57
CA PRO A 276 4.22 -16.59 -6.77
C PRO A 276 2.87 -16.33 -7.47
N ASP A 277 2.49 -15.05 -7.64
CA ASP A 277 1.24 -14.65 -8.27
C ASP A 277 1.46 -13.87 -9.57
N TRP A 278 0.38 -13.73 -10.34
CA TRP A 278 0.40 -13.06 -11.63
C TRP A 278 0.62 -11.54 -11.53
N GLY A 279 0.19 -10.93 -10.42
CA GLY A 279 0.42 -9.51 -10.12
C GLY A 279 1.90 -9.20 -9.97
N TYR A 280 2.62 -10.02 -9.19
CA TYR A 280 4.07 -9.92 -9.03
C TYR A 280 4.81 -10.03 -10.37
N LEU A 281 4.49 -11.04 -11.18
CA LEU A 281 5.11 -11.21 -12.49
C LEU A 281 4.83 -10.01 -13.42
N LYS A 282 3.60 -9.48 -13.40
CA LYS A 282 3.24 -8.28 -14.17
C LYS A 282 4.07 -7.06 -13.73
N GLY A 283 4.30 -6.88 -12.43
CA GLY A 283 5.18 -5.85 -11.87
C GLY A 283 6.61 -5.97 -12.38
N VAL A 284 7.21 -7.16 -12.23
CA VAL A 284 8.56 -7.48 -12.74
C VAL A 284 8.70 -7.16 -14.22
N LEU A 285 7.75 -7.59 -15.05
CA LEU A 285 7.77 -7.35 -16.49
C LEU A 285 7.64 -5.86 -16.84
N LYS A 286 6.78 -5.12 -16.12
CA LYS A 286 6.61 -3.67 -16.30
C LYS A 286 7.92 -2.92 -16.06
N ASN A 287 8.64 -3.26 -14.99
CA ASN A 287 9.91 -2.64 -14.62
C ASN A 287 11.00 -2.93 -15.67
N ILE A 288 11.15 -4.18 -16.09
CA ILE A 288 12.07 -4.56 -17.18
C ILE A 288 11.74 -3.79 -18.46
N LEU A 289 10.49 -3.85 -18.93
CA LEU A 289 10.09 -3.24 -20.20
C LEU A 289 10.19 -1.71 -20.17
N GLY A 290 9.94 -1.07 -19.03
CA GLY A 290 10.06 0.38 -18.85
C GLY A 290 11.48 0.90 -19.07
N PHE A 291 12.50 0.13 -18.70
CA PHE A 291 13.91 0.52 -18.80
C PHE A 291 14.61 0.10 -20.11
N VAL A 292 14.04 -0.83 -20.88
CA VAL A 292 14.60 -1.29 -22.16
C VAL A 292 14.86 -0.12 -23.14
N PRO A 293 13.92 0.82 -23.38
CA PRO A 293 14.17 1.93 -24.30
C PRO A 293 15.36 2.80 -23.89
N PHE A 294 15.47 3.13 -22.60
CA PHE A 294 16.58 3.91 -22.07
C PHE A 294 17.92 3.18 -22.30
N GLY A 295 17.98 1.88 -21.97
CA GLY A 295 19.18 1.06 -22.19
C GLY A 295 19.61 0.99 -23.66
N PHE A 296 18.64 0.86 -24.57
CA PHE A 296 18.90 0.84 -26.02
C PHE A 296 19.49 2.17 -26.51
N PHE A 297 18.82 3.29 -26.21
CA PHE A 297 19.24 4.61 -26.71
C PHE A 297 20.51 5.12 -26.04
N PHE A 298 20.71 4.84 -24.75
CA PHE A 298 21.91 5.27 -24.03
C PHE A 298 23.15 4.48 -24.48
N CYS A 299 23.02 3.18 -24.72
CA CYS A 299 24.08 2.37 -25.33
C CYS A 299 24.41 2.87 -26.75
N ALA A 300 23.37 3.20 -27.54
CA ALA A 300 23.54 3.80 -28.87
C ALA A 300 24.26 5.16 -28.80
N TYR A 301 23.91 6.02 -27.85
CA TYR A 301 24.57 7.29 -27.60
C TYR A 301 26.05 7.09 -27.26
N LEU A 302 26.39 6.20 -26.33
CA LEU A 302 27.78 5.94 -25.95
C LEU A 302 28.59 5.33 -27.10
N SER A 303 27.95 4.59 -28.01
CA SER A 303 28.62 3.99 -29.18
C SER A 303 29.20 5.01 -30.17
N VAL A 304 28.71 6.26 -30.15
CA VAL A 304 29.23 7.39 -30.95
C VAL A 304 30.15 8.31 -30.14
N THR A 305 30.60 7.88 -28.96
CA THR A 305 31.53 8.61 -28.09
C THR A 305 32.82 7.82 -27.86
N PRO A 306 33.86 8.41 -27.24
CA PRO A 306 35.07 7.67 -26.84
C PRO A 306 34.80 6.49 -25.89
N LEU A 307 33.64 6.45 -25.22
CA LEU A 307 33.25 5.37 -24.29
C LEU A 307 32.70 4.12 -24.99
N ARG A 308 32.64 4.09 -26.33
CA ARG A 308 32.16 2.95 -27.13
C ARG A 308 32.58 1.57 -26.62
N PRO A 309 33.87 1.26 -26.32
CA PRO A 309 34.25 -0.10 -25.90
C PRO A 309 33.62 -0.52 -24.56
N ARG A 310 33.20 0.44 -23.74
CA ARG A 310 32.57 0.22 -22.44
C ARG A 310 31.08 0.57 -22.43
N ALA A 311 30.49 0.85 -23.60
CA ALA A 311 29.13 1.39 -23.71
C ALA A 311 28.09 0.52 -22.98
N MET A 312 28.16 -0.80 -23.11
CA MET A 312 27.22 -1.71 -22.43
C MET A 312 27.37 -1.67 -20.90
N VAL A 313 28.61 -1.82 -20.40
CA VAL A 313 28.87 -1.81 -18.95
C VAL A 313 28.47 -0.46 -18.34
N VAL A 314 28.84 0.65 -18.98
CA VAL A 314 28.47 1.99 -18.51
C VAL A 314 26.95 2.17 -18.55
N THR A 315 26.27 1.66 -19.58
CA THR A 315 24.80 1.75 -19.66
C THR A 315 24.13 0.98 -18.54
N SER A 316 24.56 -0.25 -18.26
CA SER A 316 24.04 -1.05 -17.14
C SER A 316 24.29 -0.37 -15.79
N LEU A 317 25.48 0.18 -15.55
CA LEU A 317 25.81 0.89 -14.31
C LEU A 317 24.98 2.17 -14.12
N VAL A 318 24.80 2.95 -15.18
CA VAL A 318 23.96 4.15 -15.15
C VAL A 318 22.49 3.78 -14.92
N GLY A 319 21.99 2.72 -15.54
CA GLY A 319 20.65 2.20 -15.28
C GLY A 319 20.45 1.79 -13.83
N ALA A 320 21.42 1.06 -13.25
CA ALA A 320 21.40 0.67 -11.83
C ALA A 320 21.39 1.90 -10.91
N LEU A 321 22.20 2.92 -11.21
CA LEU A 321 22.24 4.16 -10.44
C LEU A 321 20.94 4.96 -10.53
N ILE A 322 20.34 5.05 -11.72
CA ILE A 322 19.02 5.68 -11.91
C ILE A 322 17.97 4.93 -11.11
N SER A 323 17.96 3.58 -11.19
CA SER A 323 17.00 2.78 -10.43
C SER A 323 17.16 2.96 -8.92
N LEU A 324 18.39 2.92 -8.41
CA LEU A 324 18.66 3.17 -6.99
C LEU A 324 18.20 4.57 -6.57
N THR A 325 18.41 5.58 -7.43
CA THR A 325 17.95 6.95 -7.14
C THR A 325 16.42 7.02 -7.07
N ILE A 326 15.72 6.33 -7.97
CA ILE A 326 14.25 6.26 -7.96
C ILE A 326 13.76 5.59 -6.67
N GLU A 327 14.35 4.45 -6.28
CA GLU A 327 14.00 3.77 -5.02
C GLU A 327 14.19 4.67 -3.80
N ILE A 328 15.33 5.36 -3.72
CA ILE A 328 15.60 6.31 -2.63
C ILE A 328 14.56 7.42 -2.59
N LEU A 329 14.13 7.94 -3.76
CA LEU A 329 13.11 8.97 -3.82
C LEU A 329 11.71 8.45 -3.47
N GLN A 330 11.38 7.22 -3.89
CA GLN A 330 10.11 6.57 -3.56
C GLN A 330 9.99 6.24 -2.07
N ALA A 331 11.10 6.05 -1.36
CA ALA A 331 11.11 5.92 0.10
C ALA A 331 10.56 7.14 0.84
N TYR A 332 10.46 8.29 0.18
CA TYR A 332 9.83 9.51 0.72
C TYR A 332 8.39 9.71 0.24
N LEU A 333 7.89 8.85 -0.65
CA LEU A 333 6.53 8.94 -1.19
C LEU A 333 5.65 7.91 -0.48
N PRO A 334 4.68 8.32 0.36
CA PRO A 334 3.90 7.38 1.16
C PRO A 334 3.07 6.39 0.34
N ASN A 335 2.82 6.68 -0.94
CA ASN A 335 2.06 5.86 -1.89
C ASN A 335 2.91 4.94 -2.77
N ARG A 336 4.21 4.82 -2.48
CA ARG A 336 5.13 3.93 -3.18
C ARG A 336 5.87 3.06 -2.17
N ASP A 337 5.99 1.79 -2.52
CA ASP A 337 6.88 0.87 -1.82
C ASP A 337 8.27 0.95 -2.47
N SER A 338 9.32 0.98 -1.64
CA SER A 338 10.70 0.89 -2.13
C SER A 338 11.24 -0.53 -1.96
N GLY A 339 11.78 -1.08 -3.04
CA GLY A 339 12.14 -2.48 -3.14
C GLY A 339 13.45 -2.78 -3.87
N MET A 340 14.16 -3.81 -3.40
CA MET A 340 15.38 -4.27 -4.09
C MET A 340 15.07 -4.98 -5.41
N THR A 341 13.89 -5.60 -5.54
CA THR A 341 13.47 -6.25 -6.80
C THR A 341 13.39 -5.25 -7.94
N ASP A 342 12.96 -4.03 -7.67
CA ASP A 342 12.83 -2.97 -8.66
C ASP A 342 14.20 -2.53 -9.18
N ILE A 343 15.21 -2.42 -8.30
CA ILE A 343 16.61 -2.20 -8.71
C ILE A 343 17.09 -3.28 -9.67
N ILE A 344 16.84 -4.54 -9.33
CA ILE A 344 17.30 -5.69 -10.13
C ILE A 344 16.59 -5.69 -11.50
N THR A 345 15.28 -5.53 -11.52
CA THR A 345 14.45 -5.62 -12.73
C THR A 345 14.67 -4.44 -13.67
N ASN A 346 14.80 -3.21 -13.15
CA ASN A 346 15.14 -2.02 -13.94
C ASN A 346 16.57 -2.09 -14.52
N THR A 347 17.52 -2.59 -13.72
CA THR A 347 18.91 -2.82 -14.19
C THR A 347 18.94 -3.88 -15.29
N LEU A 348 18.15 -4.96 -15.14
CA LEU A 348 18.00 -5.99 -16.17
C LEU A 348 17.37 -5.41 -17.44
N GLY A 349 16.30 -4.64 -17.33
CA GLY A 349 15.67 -3.93 -18.46
C GLY A 349 16.64 -3.06 -19.23
N THR A 350 17.41 -2.22 -18.50
CA THR A 350 18.46 -1.38 -19.10
C THR A 350 19.50 -2.22 -19.84
N THR A 351 19.94 -3.32 -19.21
CA THR A 351 20.96 -4.21 -19.78
C THR A 351 20.44 -4.92 -21.04
N LEU A 352 19.20 -5.41 -21.03
CA LEU A 352 18.54 -6.01 -22.19
C LEU A 352 18.38 -5.00 -23.34
N GLY A 353 18.04 -3.74 -23.04
CA GLY A 353 18.04 -2.66 -24.02
C GLY A 353 19.41 -2.46 -24.68
N ALA A 354 20.47 -2.43 -23.87
CA ALA A 354 21.84 -2.31 -24.37
C ALA A 354 22.26 -3.50 -25.26
N PHE A 355 21.88 -4.73 -24.88
CA PHE A 355 22.05 -5.92 -25.72
C PHE A 355 21.25 -5.84 -27.03
N GLY A 356 20.01 -5.35 -26.98
CA GLY A 356 19.18 -5.12 -28.15
C GLY A 356 19.83 -4.18 -29.16
N PHE A 357 20.51 -3.13 -28.68
CA PHE A 357 21.31 -2.25 -29.54
C PHE A 357 22.56 -2.95 -30.09
N ALA A 358 23.33 -3.62 -29.23
CA ALA A 358 24.59 -4.29 -29.61
C ALA A 358 24.37 -5.55 -30.48
N GLY A 359 23.15 -6.09 -30.52
CA GLY A 359 22.79 -7.30 -31.22
C GLY A 359 23.04 -7.24 -32.74
N ARG A 360 23.41 -8.39 -33.31
CA ARG A 360 23.70 -8.54 -34.75
C ARG A 360 22.57 -8.03 -35.66
N PRO A 361 21.27 -8.27 -35.40
CA PRO A 361 20.20 -7.78 -36.27
C PRO A 361 20.19 -6.25 -36.37
N THR A 362 20.25 -5.56 -35.24
CA THR A 362 20.26 -4.10 -35.15
C THR A 362 21.52 -3.52 -35.83
N GLN A 363 22.70 -4.07 -35.52
CA GLN A 363 23.94 -3.62 -36.13
C GLN A 363 23.98 -3.87 -37.64
N SER A 364 23.42 -4.99 -38.12
CA SER A 364 23.29 -5.28 -39.56
C SER A 364 22.36 -4.29 -40.26
N LEU A 365 21.21 -3.97 -39.64
CA LEU A 365 20.29 -2.97 -40.16
C LEU A 365 20.93 -1.59 -40.24
N LEU A 366 21.62 -1.15 -39.18
CA LEU A 366 22.34 0.13 -39.15
C LEU A 366 23.45 0.17 -40.22
N ALA A 367 24.16 -0.92 -40.44
CA ALA A 367 25.16 -1.03 -41.50
C ALA A 367 24.54 -0.91 -42.91
N LYS A 368 23.37 -1.53 -43.14
CA LYS A 368 22.62 -1.40 -44.39
C LYS A 368 22.17 0.05 -44.62
N LEU A 369 21.55 0.67 -43.61
CA LEU A 369 21.08 2.06 -43.67
C LEU A 369 22.21 3.06 -43.94
N ARG A 370 23.40 2.80 -43.38
CA ARG A 370 24.59 3.62 -43.65
C ARG A 370 25.03 3.51 -45.11
N ARG A 371 25.05 2.30 -45.67
CA ARG A 371 25.41 2.05 -47.08
C ARG A 371 24.44 2.66 -48.09
N THR A 372 23.18 2.88 -47.70
CA THR A 372 22.17 3.53 -48.56
C THR A 372 22.15 5.06 -48.44
N ALA A 373 22.83 5.61 -47.44
CA ALA A 373 22.89 7.05 -47.19
C ALA A 373 24.24 7.69 -47.59
N GLU A 374 25.27 6.87 -47.77
CA GLU A 374 26.51 7.17 -48.51
C GLU A 374 26.25 7.01 -50.01
#